data_AF-A0A953QID0-F1
#
_entry.id   AF-A0A953QID0-F1
#
_cell.length_a   1.000
_cell.length_b   1.000
_cell.length_c   1.000
_cell.angle_alpha   90.00
_cell.angle_beta   90.00
_cell.angle_gamma   90.00
#
_symmetry.space_group_name_H-M   'P 1'
#
loop_
_entity.id
_entity.type
_entity.pdbx_description
1 polymer ?
#
loop_
_entity_poly.entity_id
_entity_poly.type
_entity_poly.pdbx_seq_one_letter_code
_entity_poly.pdbx_strand_id
1 'polypeptide(L)'
;WLDTPSFAAFHARVLNGLRKIQQGPSNRKVVLFTSGGPIGVLVQTALGAPPRNFADVNWRVRNCSITEFVFSAERLSLDTFNTLPHLDPSLHTFR
;
A
#
# COMPACT_ATOMS: atom_id res chain seq x y z
N TRP A 1 -1.27 25.64 -9.03
CA TRP A 1 -0.75 25.05 -7.77
C TRP A 1 -1.81 24.93 -6.65
N LEU A 2 -3.12 25.06 -6.94
CA LEU A 2 -4.18 25.04 -5.91
C LEU A 2 -4.96 23.70 -5.82
N ASP A 3 -4.62 22.67 -6.60
CA ASP A 3 -5.40 21.42 -6.68
C ASP A 3 -4.77 20.22 -5.93
N THR A 4 -3.91 20.47 -4.93
CA THR A 4 -3.40 19.34 -4.12
C THR A 4 -4.50 18.87 -3.17
N PRO A 5 -5.01 17.62 -3.28
CA PRO A 5 -6.04 17.14 -2.39
C PRO A 5 -5.54 17.14 -0.94
N SER A 6 -6.43 17.42 0.01
CA SER A 6 -6.11 17.26 1.42
C SER A 6 -5.66 15.83 1.72
N PHE A 7 -4.85 15.65 2.76
CA PHE A 7 -4.41 14.32 3.18
C PHE A 7 -5.62 13.40 3.46
N ALA A 8 -6.67 13.93 4.08
CA ALA A 8 -7.90 13.17 4.34
C ALA A 8 -8.57 12.70 3.04
N ALA A 9 -8.64 13.56 2.01
CA ALA A 9 -9.19 13.19 0.71
C ALA A 9 -8.34 12.12 0.00
N PHE A 10 -7.01 12.23 0.09
CA PHE A 10 -6.09 11.21 -0.41
C PHE A 10 -6.27 9.86 0.29
N HIS A 11 -6.29 9.87 1.63
CA HIS A 11 -6.45 8.67 2.45
C HIS A 11 -7.79 7.97 2.17
N ALA A 12 -8.89 8.73 2.14
CA ALA A 12 -10.21 8.21 1.80
C ALA A 12 -10.25 7.60 0.39
N ARG A 13 -9.57 8.21 -0.59
CA ARG A 13 -9.49 7.67 -1.95
C ARG A 13 -8.77 6.32 -2.01
N VAL A 14 -7.68 6.15 -1.25
CA VAL A 14 -6.97 4.85 -1.16
C VAL A 14 -7.87 3.80 -0.52
N LEU A 15 -8.52 4.12 0.61
CA LEU A 15 -9.44 3.19 1.28
C LEU A 15 -10.68 2.85 0.45
N ASN A 16 -11.17 3.79 -0.36
CA ASN A 16 -12.20 3.50 -1.36
C ASN A 16 -11.75 2.46 -2.39
N GLY A 17 -10.50 2.55 -2.86
CA GLY A 17 -9.91 1.53 -3.74
C GLY A 17 -9.85 0.17 -3.07
N LEU A 18 -9.39 0.10 -1.83
CA LEU A 18 -9.37 -1.13 -1.03
C LEU A 18 -10.78 -1.73 -0.88
N ARG A 19 -11.78 -0.93 -0.53
CA ARG A 19 -13.17 -1.40 -0.41
C ARG A 19 -13.71 -2.02 -1.69
N LYS A 20 -13.41 -1.43 -2.86
CA LYS A 20 -13.79 -2.02 -4.16
C LYS A 20 -13.13 -3.38 -4.39
N ILE A 21 -11.90 -3.57 -3.92
CA ILE A 21 -11.21 -4.86 -3.97
C ILE A 21 -11.88 -5.87 -3.02
N GLN A 22 -12.25 -5.45 -1.82
CA GLN A 22 -12.90 -6.33 -0.83
C GLN A 22 -14.34 -6.72 -1.22
N GLN A 23 -15.03 -5.88 -1.99
CA GLN A 23 -16.41 -6.13 -2.46
C GLN A 23 -16.51 -7.08 -3.66
N GLY A 24 -15.40 -7.45 -4.30
CA GLY A 24 -15.45 -8.40 -5.42
C GLY A 24 -15.54 -9.87 -4.96
N PRO A 25 -15.52 -10.82 -5.91
CA PRO A 25 -15.60 -12.24 -5.60
C PRO A 25 -14.51 -12.71 -4.63
N SER A 26 -14.84 -13.63 -3.74
CA SER A 26 -13.89 -14.27 -2.82
C SER A 26 -12.87 -15.14 -3.56
N ASN A 27 -11.77 -15.49 -2.89
CA ASN A 27 -10.72 -16.39 -3.38
C ASN A 27 -10.08 -15.95 -4.70
N ARG A 28 -9.61 -14.70 -4.75
CA ARG A 28 -8.93 -14.13 -5.92
C ARG A 28 -7.63 -13.46 -5.53
N LYS A 29 -6.73 -13.36 -6.51
CA LYS A 29 -5.51 -12.56 -6.43
C LYS A 29 -5.69 -11.24 -7.17
N VAL A 30 -5.23 -10.15 -6.58
CA VAL A 30 -5.28 -8.82 -7.16
C VAL A 30 -3.87 -8.24 -7.18
N VAL A 31 -3.44 -7.77 -8.35
CA VAL A 31 -2.16 -7.08 -8.53
C VAL A 31 -2.44 -5.59 -8.68
N LEU A 32 -1.74 -4.77 -7.89
CA LEU A 32 -1.87 -3.31 -7.91
C LEU A 32 -0.53 -2.68 -8.27
N PHE A 33 -0.51 -1.88 -9.33
CA PHE A 33 0.63 -1.03 -9.68
C PHE A 33 0.37 0.37 -9.12
N THR A 34 1.19 0.80 -8.16
CA THR A 34 0.97 2.05 -7.43
C THR A 34 2.28 2.61 -6.87
N SER A 35 2.20 3.65 -6.04
CA SER A 35 3.35 4.35 -5.45
C SER A 35 3.43 4.17 -3.93
N GLY A 36 4.51 4.67 -3.33
CA GLY A 36 4.75 4.58 -1.87
C GLY A 36 3.65 5.21 -1.01
N GLY A 37 2.93 6.21 -1.52
CA GLY A 37 1.82 6.84 -0.80
C GLY A 37 0.67 5.87 -0.51
N PRO A 38 0.00 5.31 -1.54
CA PRO A 38 -1.04 4.30 -1.34
C PRO A 38 -0.55 3.05 -0.61
N ILE A 39 0.68 2.58 -0.88
CA ILE A 39 1.28 1.46 -0.13
C ILE A 39 1.36 1.79 1.36
N GLY A 40 1.88 2.98 1.70
CA GLY A 40 2.00 3.45 3.08
C GLY A 40 0.66 3.51 3.81
N VAL A 41 -0.40 3.98 3.13
CA VAL A 41 -1.76 3.99 3.69
C VAL A 41 -2.29 2.57 3.90
N LEU A 42 -2.09 1.65 2.97
CA LEU A 42 -2.56 0.27 3.10
C LEU A 42 -1.82 -0.48 4.22
N VAL A 43 -0.49 -0.31 4.33
CA VAL A 43 0.30 -0.87 5.44
C VAL A 43 -0.14 -0.27 6.78
N GLN A 44 -0.30 1.06 6.85
CA GLN A 44 -0.80 1.73 8.06
C GLN A 44 -2.17 1.19 8.48
N THR A 45 -3.05 0.96 7.50
CA THR A 45 -4.39 0.41 7.73
C THR A 45 -4.32 -1.04 8.22
N ALA A 46 -3.51 -1.88 7.58
CA ALA A 46 -3.35 -3.29 7.94
C ALA A 46 -2.77 -3.48 9.35
N LEU A 47 -1.89 -2.56 9.79
CA LEU A 47 -1.28 -2.59 11.13
C LEU A 47 -2.11 -1.88 12.19
N GLY A 48 -3.25 -1.27 11.84
CA GLY A 48 -4.04 -0.45 12.78
C GLY A 48 -3.24 0.73 13.35
N ALA A 49 -2.24 1.22 12.62
CA ALA A 49 -1.32 2.25 13.11
C ALA A 49 -1.95 3.65 13.05
N PRO A 50 -1.49 4.62 13.86
CA PRO A 50 -1.95 6.01 13.77
C PRO A 50 -1.72 6.61 12.38
N PRO A 51 -2.56 7.56 11.92
CA PRO A 51 -2.47 8.10 10.56
C PRO A 51 -1.08 8.60 10.16
N ARG A 52 -0.35 9.25 11.08
CA ARG A 52 1.00 9.79 10.82
C ARG A 52 2.01 8.74 10.32
N ASN A 53 1.84 7.48 10.73
CA ASN A 53 2.78 6.41 10.43
C ASN A 53 2.82 6.02 8.95
N PHE A 54 1.82 6.42 8.15
CA PHE A 54 1.85 6.19 6.69
C PHE A 54 3.09 6.82 6.04
N ALA A 55 3.52 7.99 6.55
CA ALA A 55 4.68 8.70 6.03
C ALA A 55 5.95 7.89 6.30
N ASP A 56 6.15 7.45 7.53
CA ASP A 56 7.31 6.62 7.91
C ASP A 56 7.45 5.37 7.03
N VAL A 57 6.31 4.75 6.69
CA VAL A 57 6.26 3.59 5.78
C VAL A 57 6.53 4.01 4.34
N ASN A 58 5.88 5.06 3.82
CA ASN A 58 6.06 5.54 2.45
C ASN A 58 7.54 5.81 2.15
N TRP A 59 8.23 6.51 3.06
CA TRP A 59 9.66 6.79 2.92
C TRP A 59 10.54 5.53 2.86
N ARG A 60 10.02 4.35 3.20
CA ARG A 60 10.76 3.08 3.12
C ARG A 60 10.53 2.34 1.81
N VAL A 61 9.48 2.66 1.07
CA VAL A 61 9.08 1.93 -0.13
C VAL A 61 10.12 2.14 -1.23
N ARG A 62 10.71 1.05 -1.69
CA ARG A 62 11.65 1.03 -2.82
C ARG A 62 10.88 0.98 -4.13
N ASN A 63 11.48 1.55 -5.17
CA ASN A 63 10.99 1.40 -6.54
C ASN A 63 10.93 -0.09 -6.91
N CYS A 64 9.87 -0.46 -7.62
CA CYS A 64 9.60 -1.83 -8.05
C CYS A 64 9.45 -2.86 -6.91
N SER A 65 9.32 -2.42 -5.66
CA SER A 65 9.10 -3.36 -4.55
C SER A 65 7.73 -4.01 -4.60
N ILE A 66 7.67 -5.23 -4.08
CA ILE A 66 6.45 -5.99 -3.87
C ILE A 66 6.06 -5.87 -2.39
N THR A 67 4.79 -5.59 -2.14
CA THR A 67 4.17 -5.60 -0.82
C THR A 67 2.90 -6.43 -0.92
N GLU A 68 2.80 -7.45 -0.09
CA GLU A 68 1.73 -8.45 -0.16
C GLU A 68 0.80 -8.32 1.03
N PHE A 69 -0.49 -8.49 0.76
CA PHE A 69 -1.53 -8.48 1.77
C PHE A 69 -2.45 -9.69 1.60
N VAL A 70 -2.90 -10.24 2.72
CA VAL A 70 -4.03 -11.15 2.78
C VAL A 70 -5.27 -10.34 3.14
N PHE A 71 -6.34 -10.46 2.35
CA PHE A 71 -7.56 -9.69 2.56
C PHE A 71 -8.81 -10.57 2.55
N SER A 72 -9.82 -10.11 3.27
CA SER A 72 -11.21 -10.60 3.22
C SER A 72 -12.15 -9.40 3.04
N ALA A 73 -13.47 -9.64 3.09
CA ALA A 73 -14.46 -8.57 3.04
C ALA A 73 -14.25 -7.50 4.15
N GLU A 74 -13.73 -7.90 5.31
CA GLU A 74 -13.63 -7.04 6.50
C GLU A 74 -12.19 -6.81 6.98
N ARG A 75 -11.23 -7.63 6.55
CA ARG A 75 -9.85 -7.57 7.06
C ARG A 75 -8.84 -7.35 5.95
N LEU A 76 -7.76 -6.67 6.32
CA LEU A 76 -6.53 -6.54 5.56
C LEU A 76 -5.37 -6.84 6.50
N SER A 77 -4.54 -7.83 6.17
CA SER A 77 -3.35 -8.20 6.94
C SER A 77 -2.12 -8.08 6.05
N LEU A 78 -1.04 -7.51 6.57
CA LEU A 78 0.23 -7.43 5.87
C LEU A 78 0.94 -8.78 5.93
N ASP A 79 1.38 -9.29 4.78
CA ASP A 79 2.12 -10.55 4.67
C ASP A 79 3.62 -10.28 4.47
N THR A 80 3.96 -9.53 3.43
CA THR A 80 5.34 -9.08 3.16
C THR A 80 5.37 -7.60 2.84
N PHE A 81 6.47 -6.92 3.19
CA PHE A 81 6.65 -5.51 2.92
C PHE A 81 7.95 -5.25 2.18
N ASN A 82 7.84 -4.50 1.08
CA ASN A 82 8.96 -3.86 0.41
C ASN A 82 10.07 -4.82 -0.05
N THR A 83 9.67 -5.97 -0.60
CA THR A 83 10.57 -7.03 -1.05
C THR A 83 10.95 -6.85 -2.52
N LEU A 84 12.12 -7.35 -2.92
CA LEU A 84 12.64 -7.28 -4.29
C LEU A 84 13.15 -8.64 -4.78
N PRO A 85 12.37 -9.74 -4.64
CA PRO A 85 12.87 -11.09 -4.93
C PRO A 85 13.22 -11.30 -6.42
N HIS A 86 12.71 -10.45 -7.30
CA HIS A 86 12.88 -10.53 -8.75
C HIS A 86 14.00 -9.64 -9.29
N LEU A 87 14.55 -8.72 -8.47
CA LEU A 87 15.64 -7.85 -8.90
C LEU A 87 16.97 -8.31 -8.32
N ASP A 88 17.98 -8.35 -9.18
CA ASP A 88 19.36 -8.55 -8.75
C ASP A 88 19.76 -7.49 -7.71
N PRO A 89 20.48 -7.85 -6.62
CA PRO A 89 20.91 -6.90 -5.59
C PRO A 89 21.64 -5.66 -6.12
N SER A 90 22.35 -5.77 -7.24
CA SER A 90 23.04 -4.63 -7.88
C SER A 90 22.10 -3.56 -8.44
N LEU A 91 20.84 -3.92 -8.71
CA LEU A 91 19.80 -3.01 -9.21
C LEU A 91 19.00 -2.35 -8.08
N HIS A 92 19.29 -2.69 -6.82
CA HIS A 92 18.58 -2.12 -5.69
C HIS A 92 19.07 -0.68 -5.48
N THR A 93 18.22 0.29 -5.81
CA THR A 93 18.54 1.71 -5.59
C THR A 93 18.40 2.11 -4.13
N PHE A 94 19.05 3.22 -3.77
CA PHE A 94 18.97 3.81 -2.42
C PHE A 94 17.53 4.10 -1.99
N ARG A 95 17.36 4.15 -0.66
CA ARG A 95 16.19 4.67 0.02
C ARG A 95 16.40 6.15 0.32
#